data_AF-A3A1E1-F1
#
_entry.id   AF-A3A1E1-F1
#
_cell.length_a   1.000
_cell.length_b   1.000
_cell.length_c   1.000
_cell.angle_alpha   90.00
_cell.angle_beta   90.00
_cell.angle_gamma   90.00
#
_symmetry.space_group_name_H-M   'P 1'
#
loop_
_entity.id
_entity.type
_entity.pdbx_description
1 polymer ?
#
loop_
_entity_poly.entity_id
_entity_poly.type
_entity_poly.pdbx_seq_one_letter_code
_entity_poly.pdbx_strand_id
1 'polypeptide(L)'
;MYDYVVKELPKVLSDNFEQLNTSRASIFGHSMGGHGALTIYLKNTDKYKSVSAFSPVVNPINCPWGQKAFSNYLGPAKSDWKEYDATCLIKKCNKISTPILIDQGEDDKFLAKQLLPRNFEEACKAVGAPLTLRMQPGYDHSYFFIATFIDDHIAHHSQFLKSA
;
A
#
# COMPACT_ATOMS: atom_id res chain seq x y z
N MET A 1 -12.99 -8.21 -3.66
CA MET A 1 -12.17 -7.02 -4.01
C MET A 1 -10.80 -7.40 -4.58
N TYR A 2 -10.02 -8.27 -3.92
CA TYR A 2 -8.68 -8.64 -4.39
C TYR A 2 -8.65 -9.17 -5.84
N ASP A 3 -9.47 -10.17 -6.18
CA ASP A 3 -9.50 -10.71 -7.55
C ASP A 3 -9.89 -9.67 -8.60
N TYR A 4 -10.81 -8.77 -8.26
CA TYR A 4 -11.20 -7.68 -9.14
C TYR A 4 -10.00 -6.77 -9.48
N VAL A 5 -9.30 -6.28 -8.46
CA VAL A 5 -8.17 -5.35 -8.65
C VAL A 5 -6.95 -6.04 -9.27
N VAL A 6 -6.70 -7.31 -8.94
CA VAL A 6 -5.46 -8.01 -9.32
C VAL A 6 -5.58 -8.80 -10.63
N LYS A 7 -6.79 -9.22 -11.02
CA LYS A 7 -7.01 -10.09 -12.18
C LYS A 7 -8.00 -9.50 -13.17
N GLU A 8 -9.21 -9.22 -12.72
CA GLU A 8 -10.33 -8.85 -13.61
C GLU A 8 -10.11 -7.48 -14.27
N LEU A 9 -9.85 -6.44 -13.46
CA LEU A 9 -9.65 -5.08 -13.96
C LEU A 9 -8.40 -4.97 -14.86
N PRO A 10 -7.21 -5.52 -14.50
CA PRO A 10 -6.07 -5.52 -15.41
C PRO A 10 -6.35 -6.24 -16.74
N LYS A 11 -7.13 -7.32 -16.71
CA LYS A 11 -7.56 -8.01 -17.94
C LYS A 11 -8.46 -7.11 -18.80
N VAL A 12 -9.49 -6.50 -18.21
CA VAL A 12 -10.37 -5.56 -18.93
C VAL A 12 -9.56 -4.41 -19.53
N LEU A 13 -8.61 -3.85 -18.77
CA LEU A 13 -7.74 -2.78 -19.28
C LEU A 13 -6.89 -3.25 -20.47
N SER A 14 -6.28 -4.43 -20.36
CA SER A 14 -5.46 -5.00 -21.44
C SER A 14 -6.27 -5.31 -22.70
N ASP A 15 -7.51 -5.79 -22.54
CA ASP A 15 -8.37 -6.19 -23.65
C ASP A 15 -8.98 -4.98 -24.40
N ASN A 16 -9.09 -3.81 -23.74
CA ASN A 16 -9.81 -2.64 -24.28
C ASN A 16 -8.93 -1.41 -24.54
N PHE A 17 -7.69 -1.37 -24.06
CA PHE A 17 -6.78 -0.22 -24.22
C PHE A 17 -5.40 -0.70 -24.67
N GLU A 18 -5.21 -0.86 -25.98
CA GLU A 18 -3.97 -1.35 -26.59
C GLU A 18 -2.72 -0.51 -26.25
N GLN A 19 -2.90 0.77 -25.93
CA GLN A 19 -1.84 1.67 -25.51
C GLN A 19 -1.31 1.37 -24.09
N LEU A 20 -2.04 0.59 -23.28
CA LEU A 20 -1.63 0.25 -21.92
C LEU A 20 -0.81 -1.03 -21.90
N ASN A 21 0.48 -0.92 -21.55
CA ASN A 21 1.28 -2.10 -21.21
C ASN A 21 0.98 -2.57 -19.78
N THR A 22 -0.07 -3.38 -19.63
CA THR A 22 -0.51 -3.92 -18.33
C THR A 22 0.50 -4.90 -17.69
N SER A 23 1.47 -5.42 -18.45
CA SER A 23 2.59 -6.22 -17.89
C SER A 23 3.62 -5.39 -17.12
N ARG A 24 3.58 -4.06 -17.27
CA ARG A 24 4.40 -3.09 -16.54
C ARG A 24 3.48 -2.19 -15.72
N ALA A 25 3.03 -2.72 -14.58
CA ALA A 25 2.16 -1.99 -13.67
C ALA A 25 2.90 -1.59 -12.38
N SER A 26 2.44 -0.51 -11.74
CA SER A 26 2.73 -0.17 -10.35
C SER A 26 1.41 0.15 -9.66
N ILE A 27 1.39 0.12 -8.33
CA ILE A 27 0.15 0.31 -7.56
C ILE A 27 0.36 1.28 -6.41
N PHE A 28 -0.64 2.11 -6.15
CA PHE A 28 -0.66 3.01 -5.01
C PHE A 28 -2.08 3.34 -4.59
N GLY A 29 -2.24 3.97 -3.44
CA GLY A 29 -3.54 4.41 -2.98
C GLY A 29 -3.50 5.17 -1.67
N HIS A 30 -4.68 5.63 -1.24
CA HIS A 30 -4.85 6.42 -0.03
C HIS A 30 -5.63 5.64 1.05
N SER A 31 -5.20 5.68 2.32
CA SER A 31 -5.94 5.10 3.45
C SER A 31 -6.24 3.61 3.28
N MET A 32 -7.51 3.20 3.20
CA MET A 32 -7.90 1.83 2.83
C MET A 32 -7.37 1.41 1.45
N GLY A 33 -7.28 2.34 0.50
CA GLY A 33 -6.64 2.11 -0.80
C GLY A 33 -5.12 1.94 -0.67
N GLY A 34 -4.47 2.65 0.25
CA GLY A 34 -3.04 2.49 0.55
C GLY A 34 -2.75 1.13 1.20
N HIS A 35 -3.63 0.70 2.10
CA HIS A 35 -3.67 -0.66 2.62
C HIS A 35 -3.76 -1.71 1.48
N GLY A 36 -4.71 -1.52 0.58
CA GLY A 36 -4.88 -2.39 -0.59
C GLY A 36 -3.63 -2.44 -1.47
N ALA A 37 -3.05 -1.30 -1.79
CA ALA A 37 -1.84 -1.20 -2.60
C ALA A 37 -0.66 -1.96 -1.99
N LEU A 38 -0.37 -1.75 -0.71
CA LEU A 38 0.71 -2.43 0.01
C LEU A 38 0.50 -3.95 0.07
N THR A 39 -0.69 -4.39 0.48
CA THR A 39 -0.99 -5.83 0.59
C THR A 39 -0.96 -6.53 -0.78
N ILE A 40 -1.49 -5.90 -1.83
CA ILE A 40 -1.44 -6.42 -3.19
C ILE A 40 0.00 -6.50 -3.70
N TYR A 41 0.80 -5.46 -3.52
CA TYR A 41 2.20 -5.46 -3.91
C TYR A 41 2.96 -6.61 -3.24
N LEU A 42 2.84 -6.76 -1.92
CA LEU A 42 3.57 -7.77 -1.15
C LEU A 42 3.18 -9.21 -1.50
N LYS A 43 1.96 -9.41 -2.01
CA LYS A 43 1.48 -10.71 -2.51
C LYS A 43 1.82 -10.99 -3.98
N ASN A 44 2.25 -9.98 -4.73
CA ASN A 44 2.47 -10.08 -6.18
C ASN A 44 3.72 -9.27 -6.59
N THR A 45 4.84 -9.49 -5.90
CA THR A 45 6.08 -8.73 -6.10
C THR A 45 6.69 -8.90 -7.49
N ASP A 46 6.29 -9.94 -8.23
CA ASP A 46 6.61 -10.20 -9.63
C ASP A 46 5.80 -9.32 -10.61
N LYS A 47 4.56 -8.96 -10.25
CA LYS A 47 3.63 -8.22 -11.13
C LYS A 47 3.81 -6.71 -11.09
N TYR A 48 4.02 -6.15 -9.90
CA TYR A 48 4.09 -4.70 -9.70
C TYR A 48 5.53 -4.22 -9.56
N LYS A 49 5.92 -3.22 -10.36
CA LYS A 49 7.30 -2.71 -10.41
C LYS A 49 7.65 -1.84 -9.20
N SER A 50 6.66 -1.13 -8.67
CA SER A 50 6.81 -0.28 -7.48
C SER A 50 5.47 -0.12 -6.75
N VAL A 51 5.55 0.32 -5.49
CA VAL A 51 4.38 0.60 -4.65
C VAL A 51 4.59 1.87 -3.84
N SER A 52 3.53 2.66 -3.70
CA SER A 52 3.51 3.78 -2.78
C SER A 52 2.15 3.92 -2.09
N ALA A 53 2.05 4.74 -1.05
CA ALA A 53 0.76 5.01 -0.40
C ALA A 53 0.71 6.35 0.33
N PHE A 54 -0.49 6.93 0.38
CA PHE A 54 -0.82 8.09 1.22
C PHE A 54 -1.61 7.65 2.45
N SER A 55 -1.16 8.03 3.64
CA SER A 55 -1.81 7.74 4.92
C SER A 55 -2.36 6.30 5.03
N PRO A 56 -1.60 5.24 4.71
CA PRO A 56 -2.12 3.89 4.62
C PRO A 56 -2.52 3.29 5.97
N VAL A 57 -3.54 2.44 5.98
CA VAL A 57 -3.83 1.53 7.11
C VAL A 57 -2.86 0.34 7.02
N VAL A 58 -1.69 0.45 7.66
CA VAL A 58 -0.60 -0.54 7.46
C VAL A 58 -0.69 -1.76 8.37
N ASN A 59 -1.39 -1.66 9.50
CA ASN A 59 -1.51 -2.75 10.47
C ASN A 59 -2.96 -2.98 10.94
N PRO A 60 -3.90 -3.27 10.01
CA PRO A 60 -5.33 -3.40 10.29
C PRO A 60 -5.71 -4.44 11.35
N ILE A 61 -4.90 -5.49 11.58
CA ILE A 61 -5.16 -6.44 12.70
C ILE A 61 -5.14 -5.75 14.07
N ASN A 62 -4.43 -4.62 14.18
CA ASN A 62 -4.20 -3.87 15.41
C ASN A 62 -4.93 -2.52 15.45
N CYS A 63 -5.86 -2.25 14.52
CA CYS A 63 -6.64 -1.02 14.54
C CYS A 63 -8.17 -1.26 14.50
N PRO A 64 -9.00 -0.37 15.07
CA PRO A 64 -10.45 -0.58 15.14
C PRO A 64 -11.13 -0.76 13.79
N TRP A 65 -10.71 -0.03 12.76
CA TRP A 65 -11.28 -0.19 11.41
C TRP A 65 -11.01 -1.58 10.85
N GLY A 66 -9.76 -2.04 10.90
CA GLY A 66 -9.37 -3.36 10.40
C GLY A 66 -10.02 -4.49 11.19
N GLN A 67 -10.04 -4.39 12.53
CA GLN A 67 -10.70 -5.38 13.39
C GLN A 67 -12.19 -5.55 13.07
N LYS A 68 -12.92 -4.43 12.93
CA LYS A 68 -14.34 -4.45 12.55
C LYS A 68 -14.56 -5.02 11.15
N ALA A 69 -13.73 -4.63 10.18
CA ALA A 69 -13.87 -5.11 8.80
C ALA A 69 -13.54 -6.60 8.69
N PHE A 70 -12.41 -7.03 9.25
CA PHE A 70 -11.97 -8.42 9.16
C PHE A 70 -12.84 -9.38 9.94
N SER A 71 -13.37 -9.00 11.10
CA SER A 71 -14.33 -9.87 11.81
C SER A 71 -15.57 -10.16 10.97
N ASN A 72 -16.03 -9.18 10.18
CA ASN A 72 -17.23 -9.31 9.35
C ASN A 72 -16.96 -10.02 8.02
N TYR A 73 -15.79 -9.85 7.42
CA TYR A 73 -15.48 -10.42 6.10
C TYR A 73 -14.72 -11.74 6.14
N LEU A 74 -13.83 -11.92 7.13
CA LEU A 74 -12.92 -13.06 7.25
C LEU A 74 -13.27 -13.95 8.45
N GLY A 75 -14.20 -13.53 9.31
CA GLY A 75 -14.54 -14.22 10.55
C GLY A 75 -13.59 -13.90 11.71
N PRO A 76 -13.76 -14.56 12.87
CA PRO A 76 -13.10 -14.20 14.12
C PRO A 76 -11.62 -14.62 14.21
N ALA A 77 -11.15 -15.49 13.30
CA ALA A 77 -9.80 -16.04 13.35
C ALA A 77 -8.74 -15.02 12.91
N LYS A 78 -8.05 -14.40 13.88
CA LYS A 78 -6.97 -13.43 13.62
C LYS A 78 -5.80 -13.99 12.79
N SER A 79 -5.64 -15.31 12.71
CA SER A 79 -4.67 -15.95 11.81
C SER A 79 -4.91 -15.54 10.36
N ASP A 80 -6.17 -15.49 9.96
CA ASP A 80 -6.59 -15.31 8.56
C ASP A 80 -6.43 -13.86 8.14
N TRP A 81 -6.49 -12.94 9.12
CA TRP A 81 -6.31 -11.51 8.92
C TRP A 81 -4.87 -11.15 8.56
N LYS A 82 -3.89 -11.98 8.96
CA LYS A 82 -2.47 -11.75 8.66
C LYS A 82 -2.19 -11.76 7.16
N GLU A 83 -3.01 -12.50 6.39
CA GLU A 83 -2.93 -12.51 4.94
C GLU A 83 -3.39 -11.19 4.33
N TYR A 84 -4.05 -10.31 5.07
CA TYR A 84 -4.51 -9.01 4.62
C TYR A 84 -3.97 -7.91 5.54
N ASP A 85 -2.73 -8.02 6.00
CA ASP A 85 -2.10 -7.01 6.84
C ASP A 85 -0.68 -6.75 6.33
N ALA A 86 -0.41 -5.53 5.86
CA ALA A 86 0.87 -5.21 5.23
C ALA A 86 2.06 -5.39 6.19
N THR A 87 1.87 -5.06 7.47
CA THR A 87 2.88 -5.24 8.53
C THR A 87 3.18 -6.72 8.80
N CYS A 88 2.18 -7.59 8.68
CA CYS A 88 2.37 -9.03 8.78
C CYS A 88 3.00 -9.62 7.50
N LEU A 89 2.57 -9.16 6.33
CA LEU A 89 3.04 -9.65 5.03
C LEU A 89 4.51 -9.31 4.80
N ILE A 90 4.95 -8.08 5.08
CA ILE A 90 6.34 -7.67 4.84
C ILE A 90 7.34 -8.53 5.62
N LYS A 91 6.97 -8.99 6.83
CA LYS A 91 7.79 -9.89 7.66
C LYS A 91 8.01 -11.27 7.04
N LYS A 92 7.17 -11.67 6.08
CA LYS A 92 7.27 -12.95 5.35
C LYS A 92 7.97 -12.79 3.99
N CYS A 93 8.23 -11.57 3.53
CA CYS A 93 8.86 -11.33 2.24
C CYS A 93 10.38 -11.52 2.34
N ASN A 94 10.93 -12.42 1.52
CA ASN A 94 12.37 -12.72 1.54
C ASN A 94 13.23 -11.63 0.87
N LYS A 95 12.69 -10.90 -0.11
CA LYS A 95 13.42 -9.84 -0.82
C LYS A 95 12.47 -8.83 -1.44
N ILE A 96 12.54 -7.58 -0.96
CA ILE A 96 11.93 -6.41 -1.60
C ILE A 96 13.09 -5.54 -2.09
N SER A 97 13.22 -5.39 -3.40
CA SER A 97 14.31 -4.61 -4.02
C SER A 97 13.90 -3.17 -4.34
N THR A 98 12.61 -2.93 -4.58
CA THR A 98 12.11 -1.59 -4.90
C THR A 98 11.76 -0.86 -3.62
N PRO A 99 12.26 0.37 -3.39
CA PRO A 99 11.85 1.19 -2.26
C PRO A 99 10.34 1.39 -2.21
N ILE A 100 9.74 1.16 -1.04
CA ILE A 100 8.34 1.51 -0.77
C ILE A 100 8.29 2.98 -0.37
N LEU A 101 7.44 3.79 -1.00
CA LEU A 101 7.22 5.20 -0.61
C LEU A 101 5.91 5.35 0.17
N ILE A 102 5.96 5.94 1.35
CA ILE A 102 4.77 6.31 2.13
C ILE A 102 4.86 7.76 2.53
N ASP A 103 3.81 8.53 2.23
CA ASP A 103 3.58 9.85 2.78
C ASP A 103 2.46 9.79 3.82
N GLN A 104 2.69 10.45 4.95
CA GLN A 104 1.76 10.49 6.07
C GLN A 104 1.69 11.90 6.65
N GLY A 105 0.51 12.52 6.66
CA GLY A 105 0.28 13.75 7.42
C GLY A 105 0.48 13.53 8.92
N GLU A 106 1.25 14.39 9.59
CA GLU A 106 1.44 14.32 11.05
C GLU A 106 0.20 14.77 11.84
N ASP A 107 -0.61 15.67 11.26
CA ASP A 107 -1.84 16.19 11.85
C ASP A 107 -3.08 15.37 11.42
N ASP A 108 -2.85 14.21 10.81
CA ASP A 108 -3.88 13.27 10.43
C ASP A 108 -4.56 12.69 11.68
N LYS A 109 -5.83 13.05 11.89
CA LYS A 109 -6.65 12.59 13.03
C LYS A 109 -6.78 11.07 13.16
N PHE A 110 -6.47 10.31 12.12
CA PHE A 110 -6.54 8.84 12.13
C PHE A 110 -5.18 8.19 12.41
N LEU A 111 -4.08 8.95 12.41
CA LEU A 111 -2.69 8.49 12.51
C LEU A 111 -2.47 7.44 13.61
N ALA A 112 -2.71 7.84 14.86
CA ALA A 112 -2.37 7.04 16.03
C ALA A 112 -3.34 5.87 16.28
N LYS A 113 -4.57 5.95 15.77
CA LYS A 113 -5.62 4.97 16.07
C LYS A 113 -5.86 3.97 14.95
N GLN A 114 -5.65 4.38 13.70
CA GLN A 114 -6.03 3.60 12.51
C GLN A 114 -4.84 3.27 11.62
N LEU A 115 -3.97 4.26 11.35
CA LEU A 115 -2.98 4.16 10.29
C LEU A 115 -1.75 3.37 10.75
N LEU A 116 -1.22 3.72 11.93
CA LEU A 116 -0.11 3.01 12.60
C LEU A 116 1.17 2.85 11.75
N PRO A 117 1.66 3.89 11.03
CA PRO A 117 2.79 3.77 10.08
C PRO A 117 4.09 3.28 10.72
N ARG A 118 4.33 3.60 11.99
CA ARG A 118 5.53 3.16 12.75
C ARG A 118 5.62 1.63 12.87
N ASN A 119 4.49 0.93 12.99
CA ASN A 119 4.49 -0.54 13.04
C ASN A 119 5.05 -1.15 11.75
N PHE A 120 4.75 -0.54 10.61
CA PHE A 120 5.25 -0.99 9.31
C PHE A 120 6.71 -0.59 9.10
N GLU A 121 7.12 0.60 9.54
CA GLU A 121 8.53 1.01 9.56
C GLU A 121 9.42 0.03 10.34
N GLU A 122 9.00 -0.35 11.55
CA GLU A 122 9.70 -1.37 12.35
C GLU A 122 9.74 -2.73 11.64
N ALA A 123 8.64 -3.14 11.01
CA ALA A 123 8.57 -4.40 10.28
C ALA A 123 9.48 -4.40 9.04
N CYS A 124 9.55 -3.30 8.28
CA CYS A 124 10.48 -3.12 7.18
C CYS A 124 11.93 -3.19 7.66
N LYS A 125 12.27 -2.48 8.74
CA LYS A 125 13.61 -2.49 9.34
C LYS A 125 14.04 -3.89 9.76
N ALA A 126 13.15 -4.67 10.35
CA ALA A 126 13.44 -6.02 10.83
C ALA A 126 13.82 -7.01 9.70
N VAL A 127 13.37 -6.76 8.47
CA VAL A 127 13.67 -7.61 7.30
C VAL A 127 14.58 -6.93 6.27
N GLY A 128 15.08 -5.72 6.57
CA GLY A 128 15.90 -4.93 5.66
C GLY A 128 15.18 -4.50 4.37
N ALA A 129 13.85 -4.37 4.40
CA ALA A 129 13.08 -3.88 3.26
C ALA A 129 13.26 -2.35 3.12
N PRO A 130 13.56 -1.84 1.91
CA PRO A 130 13.73 -0.40 1.70
C PRO A 130 12.39 0.33 1.82
N LEU A 131 12.30 1.24 2.79
CA LEU A 131 11.14 2.09 3.04
C LEU A 131 11.59 3.55 3.09
N THR A 132 10.91 4.40 2.33
CA THR A 132 10.94 5.85 2.47
C THR A 132 9.62 6.28 3.10
N LEU A 133 9.59 6.44 4.42
CA LEU A 133 8.44 6.98 5.15
C LEU A 133 8.66 8.47 5.40
N ARG A 134 7.83 9.32 4.80
CA ARG A 134 7.84 10.77 4.97
C ARG A 134 6.68 11.17 5.88
N MET A 135 7.01 11.68 7.05
CA MET A 135 6.03 12.32 7.93
C MET A 135 5.95 13.80 7.54
N GLN A 136 4.76 14.30 7.27
CA GLN A 136 4.52 15.63 6.70
C GLN A 136 3.83 16.54 7.74
N PRO A 137 4.58 17.43 8.41
CA PRO A 137 4.03 18.34 9.43
C PRO A 137 2.95 19.26 8.88
N GLY A 138 1.85 19.45 9.63
CA GLY A 138 0.75 20.34 9.24
C GLY A 138 -0.23 19.76 8.22
N TYR A 139 0.01 18.56 7.70
CA TYR A 139 -0.87 17.90 6.73
C TYR A 139 -1.82 16.90 7.40
N ASP A 140 -3.04 16.84 6.87
CA ASP A 140 -4.13 16.00 7.37
C ASP A 140 -4.39 14.76 6.48
N HIS A 141 -5.59 14.17 6.58
CA HIS A 141 -6.02 13.00 5.79
C HIS A 141 -6.69 13.36 4.46
N SER A 142 -6.73 14.64 4.09
CA SER A 142 -7.56 15.11 2.98
C SER A 142 -6.87 14.98 1.64
N TYR A 143 -7.61 15.26 0.57
CA TYR A 143 -7.02 15.38 -0.76
C TYR A 143 -6.13 16.63 -0.92
N PHE A 144 -6.17 17.61 -0.02
CA PHE A 144 -5.18 18.71 -0.05
C PHE A 144 -3.78 18.19 0.26
N PHE A 145 -3.67 17.31 1.26
CA PHE A 145 -2.44 16.57 1.54
C PHE A 145 -2.00 15.74 0.33
N ILE A 146 -2.88 14.91 -0.23
CA ILE A 146 -2.55 14.06 -1.38
C ILE A 146 -2.09 14.92 -2.57
N ALA A 147 -2.84 15.96 -2.92
CA ALA A 147 -2.54 16.83 -4.05
C ALA A 147 -1.19 17.55 -3.92
N THR A 148 -0.73 17.80 -2.69
CA THR A 148 0.58 18.43 -2.44
C THR A 148 1.75 17.54 -2.86
N PHE A 149 1.62 16.21 -2.66
CA PHE A 149 2.72 15.26 -2.83
C PHE A 149 2.48 14.23 -3.95
N ILE A 150 1.39 14.36 -4.71
CA ILE A 150 1.04 13.42 -5.78
C ILE A 150 2.13 13.34 -6.86
N ASP A 151 2.74 14.47 -7.20
CA ASP A 151 3.80 14.55 -8.22
C ASP A 151 5.01 13.69 -7.82
N ASP A 152 5.38 13.66 -6.54
CA ASP A 152 6.48 12.81 -6.04
C ASP A 152 6.16 11.32 -6.19
N HIS A 153 4.91 10.93 -5.95
CA HIS A 153 4.48 9.54 -6.11
C HIS A 153 4.45 9.12 -7.58
N ILE A 154 3.97 10.01 -8.47
CA ILE A 154 4.03 9.78 -9.91
C ILE A 154 5.48 9.69 -10.39
N ALA A 155 6.35 10.58 -9.93
CA ALA A 155 7.77 10.56 -10.24
C ALA A 155 8.44 9.26 -9.76
N HIS A 156 8.16 8.83 -8.52
CA HIS A 156 8.60 7.56 -7.96
C HIS A 156 8.21 6.38 -8.86
N HIS A 157 6.93 6.25 -9.21
CA HIS A 157 6.47 5.15 -10.06
C HIS A 157 7.06 5.20 -11.48
N SER A 158 7.22 6.40 -12.03
CA SER A 158 7.76 6.57 -13.39
C SER A 158 9.17 5.99 -13.54
N GLN A 159 9.99 6.03 -12.49
CA GLN A 159 11.35 5.48 -12.50
C GLN A 159 11.38 3.96 -12.74
N PHE A 160 10.34 3.25 -12.29
CA PHE A 160 10.24 1.79 -12.42
C PHE A 160 9.38 1.35 -13.60
N LEU A 161 8.68 2.28 -14.25
CA LEU A 161 7.79 2.00 -15.37
C LEU A 161 8.42 2.31 -16.73
N LYS A 162 9.40 3.22 -16.81
CA LYS A 162 10.16 3.50 -18.04
C LYS A 162 10.90 2.25 -18.53
N SER A 163 10.84 1.99 -19.84
CA SER A 163 11.70 1.00 -20.50
C SER A 163 13.16 1.43 -20.36
N ALA A 164 14.06 0.47 -20.17
CA ALA A 164 15.48 0.70 -20.40
C ALA A 164 15.74 0.91 -21.91
#